data_AF-A0A1B7SP57-F1
#
_entry.id   AF-A0A1B7SP57-F1
#
_cell.length_a   1.000
_cell.length_b   1.000
_cell.length_c   1.000
_cell.angle_alpha   90.00
_cell.angle_beta   90.00
_cell.angle_gamma   90.00
#
_symmetry.space_group_name_H-M   'P 1'
#
loop_
_entity.id
_entity.type
_entity.pdbx_description
1 polymer ?
#
loop_
_entity_poly.entity_id
_entity_poly.type
_entity_poly.pdbx_seq_one_letter_code
_entity_poly.pdbx_strand_id
1 'polypeptide(L)'
;MARTEKWNDKGSHAEPKYFTHSGHFDQDPNHVKKDGFGKGNWGKDGDELEDLINAGEIPPVFKKERRGSNHSQNEERFHKVQMQTLDE
;
A
#
# COMPACT_ATOMS: atom_id res chain seq x y z
N MET A 1 56.73 -16.71 14.45
CA MET A 1 55.39 -16.96 15.04
C MET A 1 54.34 -16.64 13.98
N ALA A 2 53.64 -17.64 13.47
CA ALA A 2 52.60 -17.43 12.44
C ALA A 2 51.33 -16.88 13.11
N ARG A 3 50.80 -15.75 12.61
CA ARG A 3 49.50 -15.21 13.05
C ARG A 3 48.43 -16.20 12.64
N THR A 4 47.73 -16.80 13.60
CA THR A 4 46.52 -17.57 13.30
C THR A 4 45.36 -16.60 13.18
N GLU A 5 44.78 -16.51 12.00
CA GLU A 5 43.51 -15.80 11.80
C GLU A 5 42.41 -16.64 12.48
N LYS A 6 41.87 -16.10 13.58
CA LYS A 6 40.71 -16.72 14.20
C LYS A 6 39.54 -16.59 13.24
N TRP A 7 38.88 -17.72 13.02
CA TRP A 7 37.56 -17.87 12.42
C TRP A 7 36.55 -16.99 13.18
N ASN A 8 36.51 -15.70 12.84
CA ASN A 8 35.33 -14.89 13.04
C ASN A 8 34.43 -15.22 11.85
N ASP A 9 33.54 -16.19 12.08
CA ASP A 9 32.55 -16.72 11.14
C ASP A 9 31.43 -15.71 10.78
N LYS A 10 31.72 -14.42 10.96
CA LYS A 10 30.91 -13.35 10.40
C LYS A 10 31.68 -12.90 9.17
N GLY A 11 31.57 -13.74 8.15
CA GLY A 11 32.17 -13.54 6.85
C GLY A 11 31.91 -12.12 6.32
N SER A 12 32.71 -11.74 5.35
CA SER A 12 32.77 -10.48 4.60
C SER A 12 31.46 -10.04 3.91
N HIS A 13 30.30 -10.52 4.36
CA HIS A 13 28.94 -10.26 3.89
C HIS A 13 27.97 -10.11 5.08
N ALA A 14 28.39 -9.48 6.18
CA ALA A 14 27.45 -8.99 7.17
C ALA A 14 26.65 -7.82 6.55
N GLU A 15 25.53 -8.14 5.94
CA GLU A 15 24.64 -7.15 5.36
C GLU A 15 24.27 -6.07 6.39
N PRO A 16 24.31 -4.79 6.02
CA PRO A 16 23.98 -3.72 6.94
C PRO A 16 22.52 -3.83 7.41
N LYS A 17 22.35 -4.08 8.71
CA LYS A 17 21.05 -4.28 9.42
C LYS A 17 19.94 -3.30 9.07
N TYR A 18 20.28 -2.07 8.65
CA TYR A 18 19.33 -0.99 8.44
C TYR A 18 19.09 -0.65 6.96
N PHE A 19 19.83 -1.26 6.03
CA PHE A 19 19.81 -0.85 4.63
C PHE A 19 19.57 -1.99 3.63
N THR A 20 19.52 -3.25 4.07
CA THR A 20 19.31 -4.38 3.13
C THR A 20 17.89 -4.90 3.05
N HIS A 21 17.10 -4.79 4.12
CA HIS A 21 15.74 -5.33 4.15
C HIS A 21 14.78 -4.43 4.92
N SER A 22 13.60 -4.19 4.35
CA SER A 22 12.44 -3.67 5.08
C SER A 22 11.57 -4.83 5.55
N GLY A 23 11.80 -5.34 6.77
CA GLY A 23 10.95 -6.37 7.37
C GLY A 23 11.69 -7.59 7.89
N HIS A 24 11.00 -8.74 7.93
CA HIS A 24 11.57 -10.04 8.32
C HIS A 24 12.49 -10.59 7.23
N PHE A 25 13.36 -11.54 7.57
CA PHE A 25 14.33 -12.11 6.63
C PHE A 25 13.67 -12.69 5.35
N ASP A 26 12.47 -13.27 5.48
CA ASP A 26 11.72 -13.87 4.36
C ASP A 26 10.74 -12.89 3.69
N GLN A 27 10.83 -11.58 3.96
CA GLN A 27 9.96 -10.58 3.34
C GLN A 27 10.63 -9.94 2.13
N ASP A 28 9.85 -9.76 1.07
CA ASP A 28 10.32 -9.07 -0.13
C ASP A 28 10.71 -7.62 0.24
N PRO A 29 11.94 -7.17 -0.07
CA PRO A 29 12.35 -5.80 0.21
C PRO A 29 11.50 -4.74 -0.53
N ASN A 30 10.78 -5.11 -1.57
CA ASN A 30 9.84 -4.24 -2.28
C ASN A 30 8.39 -4.37 -1.78
N HIS A 31 8.16 -5.16 -0.72
CA HIS A 31 6.82 -5.31 -0.19
C HIS A 31 6.30 -3.99 0.40
N VAL A 32 5.18 -3.53 -0.15
CA VAL A 32 4.45 -2.38 0.38
C VAL A 32 3.41 -2.87 1.39
N LYS A 33 3.32 -2.21 2.55
CA LYS A 33 2.36 -2.56 3.60
C LYS A 33 0.95 -2.65 3.05
N LYS A 34 0.31 -3.81 3.24
CA LYS A 34 -1.05 -4.12 2.75
C LYS A 34 -1.17 -3.92 1.22
N ASP A 35 -0.13 -4.20 0.45
CA ASP A 35 -0.13 -4.12 -1.03
C ASP A 35 -0.58 -2.75 -1.60
N GLY A 36 -0.31 -1.66 -0.88
CA GLY A 36 -0.72 -0.32 -1.27
C GLY A 36 -2.14 0.08 -0.83
N PHE A 37 -2.88 -0.81 -0.17
CA PHE A 37 -4.22 -0.51 0.33
C PHE A 37 -4.21 0.33 1.63
N GLY A 38 -5.27 1.13 1.80
CA GLY A 38 -5.59 1.82 3.05
C GLY A 38 -5.16 3.28 3.12
N LYS A 39 -5.67 3.98 4.13
CA LYS A 39 -5.49 5.43 4.31
C LYS A 39 -4.01 5.79 4.47
N GLY A 40 -3.52 6.70 3.62
CA GLY A 40 -2.14 7.18 3.60
C GLY A 40 -1.24 6.46 2.57
N ASN A 41 -1.75 5.43 1.91
CA ASN A 41 -1.12 4.83 0.73
C ASN A 41 -1.79 5.37 -0.55
N TRP A 42 -1.12 5.18 -1.70
CA TRP A 42 -1.59 5.66 -3.01
C TRP A 42 -2.57 4.70 -3.71
N GLY A 43 -2.92 3.57 -3.08
CA GLY A 43 -3.73 2.52 -3.70
C GLY A 43 -2.86 1.52 -4.47
N LYS A 44 -3.53 0.55 -5.10
CA LYS A 44 -2.88 -0.44 -5.95
C LYS A 44 -3.15 -0.12 -7.42
N ASP A 45 -2.20 -0.45 -8.29
CA ASP A 45 -2.41 -0.44 -9.74
C ASP A 45 -3.69 -1.19 -10.12
N GLY A 46 -4.61 -0.47 -10.77
CA GLY A 46 -5.93 -0.96 -11.17
C GLY A 46 -7.08 -0.53 -10.26
N ASP A 47 -6.83 -0.06 -9.04
CA ASP A 47 -7.90 0.49 -8.17
C ASP A 47 -8.47 1.79 -8.77
N GLU A 48 -7.64 2.59 -9.46
CA GLU A 48 -8.06 3.81 -10.17
C GLU A 48 -9.19 3.53 -11.18
N LEU A 49 -9.18 2.36 -11.82
CA LEU A 49 -10.22 1.97 -12.78
C LEU A 49 -11.58 1.81 -12.08
N GLU A 50 -11.58 1.26 -10.87
CA GLU A 50 -12.80 1.08 -10.08
C GLU A 50 -13.34 2.44 -9.61
N ASP A 51 -12.48 3.38 -9.25
CA ASP A 51 -12.88 4.75 -8.90
C ASP A 51 -13.51 5.48 -10.09
N LEU A 52 -12.93 5.35 -11.30
CA LEU A 52 -13.48 5.91 -12.53
C LEU A 52 -14.83 5.28 -12.92
N ILE A 53 -15.01 3.99 -12.66
CA ILE A 53 -16.31 3.30 -12.84
C ILE A 53 -17.33 3.84 -11.83
N ASN A 54 -16.94 4.01 -10.56
CA ASN A 54 -17.81 4.54 -9.51
C ASN A 54 -18.21 6.01 -9.77
N ALA A 55 -17.30 6.81 -10.33
CA ALA A 55 -17.57 8.17 -10.76
C ALA A 55 -18.49 8.25 -11.99
N GLY A 56 -18.70 7.13 -12.70
CA GLY A 56 -19.52 7.05 -13.91
C GLY A 56 -18.82 7.54 -15.17
N GLU A 57 -17.50 7.73 -15.13
CA GLU A 57 -16.69 8.17 -16.28
C GLU A 57 -16.44 7.03 -17.27
N ILE A 58 -16.36 5.79 -16.77
CA ILE A 58 -16.11 4.60 -17.58
C ILE A 58 -17.24 3.58 -17.39
N PRO A 59 -17.80 3.00 -18.47
CA PRO A 59 -18.82 1.97 -18.36
C PRO A 59 -18.23 0.67 -17.76
N PRO A 60 -18.96 -0.01 -16.85
CA PRO A 60 -18.46 -1.22 -16.22
C PRO A 60 -18.31 -2.35 -17.26
N VAL A 61 -17.12 -2.95 -17.34
CA VAL A 61 -16.79 -4.01 -18.32
C VAL A 61 -17.62 -5.28 -18.09
N PHE A 62 -18.07 -5.52 -16.85
CA PHE A 62 -19.02 -6.57 -16.51
C PHE A 62 -20.11 -6.00 -15.61
N LYS A 63 -21.34 -6.56 -15.65
CA LYS A 63 -22.45 -6.26 -14.71
C LYS A 63 -22.14 -6.72 -13.27
N LYS A 64 -20.95 -6.44 -12.77
CA LYS A 64 -20.54 -6.70 -11.42
C LYS A 64 -20.47 -5.36 -10.74
N GLU A 65 -21.60 -4.93 -10.18
CA GLU A 65 -21.61 -3.87 -9.17
C GLU A 65 -20.76 -4.36 -8.00
N ARG A 66 -19.44 -4.09 -8.04
CA ARG A 66 -18.58 -4.30 -6.90
C ARG A 66 -19.03 -3.28 -5.87
N ARG A 67 -19.40 -3.75 -4.68
CA ARG A 67 -19.66 -2.84 -3.57
C ARG A 67 -18.36 -2.11 -3.26
N GLY A 68 -18.35 -0.79 -3.45
CA GLY A 68 -17.25 0.06 -3.02
C GLY A 68 -16.93 -0.13 -1.54
N SER A 69 -15.74 0.29 -1.12
CA SER A 69 -15.35 0.19 0.29
C SER A 69 -16.31 0.98 1.18
N ASN A 70 -16.59 0.49 2.39
CA ASN A 70 -17.41 1.25 3.35
C ASN A 70 -16.78 2.61 3.69
N HIS A 71 -15.46 2.75 3.56
CA HIS A 71 -14.75 3.98 3.87
C HIS A 71 -15.03 5.07 2.82
N SER A 72 -14.84 4.76 1.53
CA SER A 72 -15.09 5.70 0.44
C SER A 72 -16.55 6.18 0.40
N GLN A 73 -17.48 5.24 0.58
CA GLN A 73 -18.92 5.57 0.68
C GLN A 73 -19.25 6.48 1.86
N ASN A 74 -18.50 6.37 2.97
CA ASN A 74 -18.71 7.21 4.14
C ASN A 74 -18.10 8.61 3.94
N GLU A 75 -16.94 8.71 3.27
CA GLU A 75 -16.31 9.99 2.92
C GLU A 75 -17.20 10.81 1.99
N GLU A 76 -17.79 10.20 0.96
CA GLU A 76 -18.74 10.88 0.08
C GLU A 76 -19.98 11.41 0.83
N ARG A 77 -20.50 10.62 1.79
CA ARG A 77 -21.63 11.05 2.63
C ARG A 77 -21.25 12.24 3.50
N PHE A 78 -20.08 12.19 4.14
CA PHE A 78 -19.58 13.31 4.94
C PHE A 78 -19.39 14.57 4.10
N HIS A 79 -18.81 14.44 2.90
CA HIS A 79 -18.62 15.55 1.98
C HIS A 79 -19.96 16.20 1.59
N LYS A 80 -20.99 15.40 1.26
CA LYS A 80 -22.34 15.91 0.95
C LYS A 80 -22.95 16.70 2.11
N VAL A 81 -22.82 16.19 3.34
CA VAL A 81 -23.31 16.89 4.53
C VAL A 81 -22.58 18.22 4.75
N GLN A 82 -21.25 18.24 4.58
CA GLN A 82 -20.45 19.46 4.71
C GLN A 82 -20.85 20.52 3.67
N MET A 83 -21.07 20.11 2.42
CA MET A 83 -21.51 21.04 1.36
C MET A 83 -22.91 21.60 1.66
N GLN A 84 -23.84 20.75 2.13
CA GLN A 84 -25.18 21.20 2.50
C GLN A 84 -25.17 22.24 3.62
N THR A 85 -24.29 22.08 4.62
CA THR A 85 -24.16 23.06 5.72
C THR A 85 -23.53 24.39 5.31
N LEU A 86 -22.89 24.48 4.14
CA LEU A 86 -22.31 25.73 3.63
C LEU A 86 -23.31 26.54 2.80
N ASP A 87 -24.35 25.88 2.28
CA ASP A 87 -25.38 26.49 1.43
C ASP A 87 -26.59 27.04 2.25
N GLU A 88 -26.67 26.77 3.56
CA GLU A 88 -27.63 27.35 4.53
C GLU A 88 -27.07 28.60 5.24
#